data_AF-A0A4Q3JLZ9-F1
#
_entry.id   AF-A0A4Q3JLZ9-F1
#
_cell.length_a   1.000
_cell.length_b   1.000
_cell.length_c   1.000
_cell.angle_alpha   90.00
_cell.angle_beta   90.00
_cell.angle_gamma   90.00
#
_symmetry.space_group_name_H-M   'P 1'
#
loop_
_entity.id
_entity.type
_entity.pdbx_description
1 polymer ?
#
loop_
_entity_poly.entity_id
_entity_poly.type
_entity_poly.pdbx_seq_one_letter_code
_entity_poly.pdbx_strand_id
1 'polypeptide(L)'
;MTPTEKYAALYTARFVLRRLSQVTAVLAVLAVAYLLRGVLVPLFLAFVIAYALDPLVGRVSRLGLGRPAAAGLVMLAMAGLGVGLLAVAIPYAVDEFAAAAAALPGQLRGLRERADPWLWDRLHLQLPQTWGDVTRDHGDELRRRLPGLVESAAPALFGTVGLVVVLGGSLIIPVFAFYLLMDLDVIVERSGVFVPRRHARQVYEIARQVHVMLGRYVRGQLTAC
;
A
#
# COMPACT_ATOMS: atom_id res chain seq x y z
N MET A 1 -53.13 -9.94 37.98
CA MET A 1 -52.16 -10.08 36.88
C MET A 1 -52.49 -11.33 36.10
N THR A 2 -52.95 -11.13 34.87
CA THR A 2 -53.37 -12.24 33.99
C THR A 2 -52.12 -12.95 33.44
N PRO A 3 -52.19 -14.27 33.14
CA PRO A 3 -51.05 -15.03 32.60
C PRO A 3 -50.43 -14.37 31.36
N THR A 4 -51.26 -13.73 30.53
CA THR A 4 -50.89 -13.02 29.30
C THR A 4 -49.97 -11.82 29.52
N GLU A 5 -50.14 -11.07 30.63
CA GLU A 5 -49.26 -9.93 30.96
C GLU A 5 -47.83 -10.38 31.32
N LYS A 6 -47.69 -11.53 32.00
CA LYS A 6 -46.36 -12.09 32.35
C LYS A 6 -45.58 -12.54 31.12
N TYR A 7 -46.25 -13.16 30.14
CA TYR A 7 -45.61 -13.57 28.89
C TYR A 7 -45.20 -12.38 28.04
N ALA A 8 -46.02 -11.32 27.96
CA ALA A 8 -45.68 -10.10 27.23
C ALA A 8 -44.44 -9.40 27.82
N ALA A 9 -44.35 -9.30 29.16
CA ALA A 9 -43.22 -8.69 29.85
C ALA A 9 -41.90 -9.48 29.67
N LEU A 10 -41.97 -10.81 29.67
CA LEU A 10 -40.80 -11.66 29.42
C LEU A 10 -40.29 -11.54 27.98
N TYR A 11 -41.18 -11.36 27.00
CA TYR A 11 -40.81 -11.17 25.60
C TYR A 11 -40.15 -9.81 25.34
N THR A 12 -40.72 -8.71 25.87
CA THR A 12 -40.12 -7.38 25.75
C THR A 12 -38.79 -7.28 26.48
N ALA A 13 -38.67 -7.86 27.69
CA ALA A 13 -37.42 -7.90 28.43
C ALA A 13 -36.28 -8.57 27.64
N ARG A 14 -36.53 -9.74 27.01
CA ARG A 14 -35.53 -10.44 26.17
C ARG A 14 -35.17 -9.67 24.91
N PHE A 15 -36.15 -8.98 24.31
CA PHE A 15 -35.91 -8.16 23.10
C PHE A 15 -35.04 -6.94 23.41
N VAL A 16 -35.34 -6.25 24.52
CA VAL A 16 -34.58 -5.09 24.99
C VAL A 16 -33.17 -5.51 25.41
N LEU A 17 -33.01 -6.61 26.17
CA LEU A 17 -31.69 -7.12 26.58
C LEU A 17 -30.78 -7.41 25.38
N ARG A 18 -31.33 -8.01 24.31
CA ARG A 18 -30.56 -8.37 23.11
C ARG A 18 -30.19 -7.14 22.27
N ARG A 19 -31.03 -6.11 22.24
CA ARG A 19 -30.70 -4.82 21.60
C ARG A 19 -29.63 -4.07 22.40
N LEU A 20 -29.74 -4.05 23.73
CA LEU A 20 -28.77 -3.42 24.63
C LEU A 20 -27.39 -4.09 24.53
N SER A 21 -27.34 -5.42 24.42
CA SER A 21 -26.08 -6.15 24.23
C SER A 21 -25.44 -5.89 22.87
N GLN A 22 -26.24 -5.73 21.80
CA GLN A 22 -25.72 -5.35 20.49
C GLN A 22 -25.14 -3.94 20.50
N VAL A 23 -25.82 -2.97 21.13
CA VAL A 23 -25.34 -1.59 21.23
C VAL A 23 -24.06 -1.51 22.05
N THR A 24 -23.98 -2.21 23.17
CA THR A 24 -22.75 -2.28 23.98
C THR A 24 -21.60 -2.97 23.24
N ALA A 25 -21.88 -4.05 22.50
CA ALA A 25 -20.85 -4.70 21.67
C ALA A 25 -20.31 -3.76 20.57
N VAL A 26 -21.17 -3.02 19.88
CA VAL A 26 -20.76 -2.04 18.86
C VAL A 26 -19.93 -0.92 19.48
N LEU A 27 -20.36 -0.36 20.62
CA LEU A 27 -19.61 0.66 21.36
C LEU A 27 -18.23 0.16 21.82
N ALA A 28 -18.15 -1.07 22.33
CA ALA A 28 -16.89 -1.69 22.73
C ALA A 28 -15.94 -1.85 21.54
N VAL A 29 -16.43 -2.32 20.38
CA VAL A 29 -15.63 -2.43 19.16
C VAL A 29 -15.13 -1.06 18.69
N LEU A 30 -15.98 -0.03 18.71
CA LEU A 30 -15.59 1.34 18.36
C LEU A 30 -14.53 1.90 19.33
N ALA A 31 -14.67 1.67 20.63
CA ALA A 31 -13.71 2.10 21.64
C ALA A 31 -12.34 1.42 21.46
N VAL A 32 -12.34 0.11 21.21
CA VAL A 32 -11.12 -0.66 20.89
C VAL A 32 -10.50 -0.14 19.60
N ALA A 33 -11.28 0.07 18.54
CA ALA A 33 -10.78 0.61 17.27
C ALA A 33 -10.18 2.01 17.43
N TYR A 34 -10.76 2.86 18.29
CA TYR A 34 -10.23 4.17 18.60
C TYR A 34 -8.89 4.10 19.35
N LEU A 35 -8.77 3.21 20.34
CA LEU A 35 -7.50 2.96 21.05
C LEU A 35 -6.43 2.40 20.11
N LEU A 36 -6.81 1.50 19.20
CA LEU A 36 -5.89 0.81 18.28
C LEU A 36 -5.68 1.57 16.96
N ARG A 37 -6.20 2.80 16.80
CA ARG A 37 -6.14 3.54 15.52
C ARG A 37 -4.75 3.63 14.91
N GLY A 38 -3.71 3.74 15.75
CA GLY A 38 -2.31 3.82 15.31
C GLY A 38 -1.76 2.51 14.74
N VAL A 39 -2.35 1.37 15.12
CA VAL A 39 -1.95 0.03 14.66
C VAL A 39 -2.93 -0.50 13.60
N LEU A 40 -4.16 0.02 13.53
CA LEU A 40 -5.17 -0.40 12.57
C LEU A 40 -4.71 -0.22 11.12
N VAL A 41 -4.08 0.92 10.80
CA VAL A 41 -3.60 1.23 9.45
C VAL A 41 -2.52 0.23 8.99
N PRO A 42 -1.41 0.03 9.72
CA PRO A 42 -0.39 -0.93 9.31
C PRO A 42 -0.91 -2.38 9.33
N LEU A 43 -1.83 -2.73 10.24
CA LEU A 43 -2.46 -4.03 10.27
C LEU A 43 -3.34 -4.27 9.03
N PHE A 44 -4.14 -3.28 8.63
CA PHE A 44 -4.96 -3.37 7.42
C PHE A 44 -4.09 -3.51 6.17
N LEU A 45 -3.00 -2.75 6.09
CA LEU A 45 -2.05 -2.87 4.99
C LEU A 45 -1.40 -4.26 4.95
N ALA A 46 -0.99 -4.78 6.11
CA ALA A 46 -0.46 -6.14 6.24
C ALA A 46 -1.48 -7.21 5.80
N PHE A 47 -2.77 -7.01 6.11
CA PHE A 47 -3.85 -7.89 5.66
C PHE A 47 -4.03 -7.88 4.15
N VAL A 48 -4.02 -6.70 3.53
CA VAL A 48 -4.10 -6.58 2.06
C VAL A 48 -2.92 -7.28 1.39
N ILE A 49 -1.71 -7.08 1.91
CA ILE A 49 -0.50 -7.76 1.41
C ILE A 49 -0.63 -9.28 1.59
N ALA A 50 -0.98 -9.76 2.78
CA ALA A 50 -1.12 -11.18 3.06
C ALA A 50 -2.16 -11.83 2.13
N TYR A 51 -3.31 -11.19 1.92
CA TYR A 51 -4.34 -11.70 1.02
C TYR A 51 -3.87 -11.78 -0.44
N ALA A 52 -3.09 -10.79 -0.89
CA ALA A 52 -2.52 -10.79 -2.24
C ALA A 52 -1.45 -11.89 -2.42
N LEU A 53 -0.68 -12.20 -1.37
CA LEU A 53 0.40 -13.18 -1.38
C LEU A 53 -0.08 -14.63 -1.13
N ASP A 54 -1.25 -14.83 -0.51
CA ASP A 54 -1.82 -16.15 -0.23
C ASP A 54 -1.84 -17.13 -1.43
N PRO A 55 -2.28 -16.74 -2.66
CA PRO A 55 -2.24 -17.66 -3.80
C PRO A 55 -0.81 -18.04 -4.23
N LEU A 56 0.20 -17.22 -3.93
CA LEU A 56 1.61 -17.58 -4.15
C LEU A 56 2.06 -18.59 -3.11
N VAL A 57 1.71 -18.39 -1.84
CA VAL A 57 2.00 -19.35 -0.76
C VAL A 57 1.34 -20.69 -1.00
N GLY A 58 0.08 -20.70 -1.46
CA GLY A 58 -0.62 -21.92 -1.83
C GLY A 58 0.07 -22.67 -2.97
N ARG A 59 0.70 -21.98 -3.94
CA ARG A 59 1.50 -22.62 -5.00
C ARG A 59 2.80 -23.21 -4.46
N VAL A 60 3.51 -22.48 -3.60
CA VAL A 60 4.77 -22.93 -3.00
C VAL A 60 4.54 -24.09 -2.03
N SER A 61 3.44 -24.09 -1.27
CA SER A 61 3.10 -25.17 -0.34
C SER A 61 2.81 -26.49 -1.07
N ARG A 62 2.29 -26.44 -2.30
CA ARG A 62 2.11 -27.64 -3.15
C ARG A 62 3.42 -28.33 -3.54
N LEU A 63 4.57 -27.67 -3.39
CA LEU A 63 5.90 -28.25 -3.61
C LEU A 63 6.38 -29.12 -2.43
N GLY A 64 5.54 -29.33 -1.40
CA GLY A 64 5.87 -30.15 -0.23
C GLY A 64 6.33 -29.34 0.99
N LEU A 65 6.32 -28.01 0.92
CA LEU A 65 6.63 -27.13 2.05
C LEU A 65 5.40 -26.94 2.95
N GLY A 66 5.61 -27.07 4.26
CA GLY A 66 4.61 -26.67 5.25
C GLY A 66 4.25 -25.19 5.09
N ARG A 67 2.98 -24.84 5.31
CA ARG A 67 2.47 -23.48 5.12
C ARG A 67 3.32 -22.36 5.75
N PRO A 68 3.82 -22.45 7.00
CA PRO A 68 4.66 -21.39 7.57
C PRO A 68 5.99 -21.22 6.82
N ALA A 69 6.59 -22.32 6.35
CA ALA A 69 7.82 -22.26 5.55
C ALA A 69 7.56 -21.65 4.16
N ALA A 70 6.45 -22.03 3.52
CA ALA A 70 6.02 -21.45 2.25
C ALA A 70 5.72 -19.94 2.37
N ALA A 71 5.05 -19.52 3.45
CA ALA A 71 4.78 -18.12 3.76
C ALA A 71 6.07 -17.32 3.93
N GLY A 72 7.02 -17.83 4.72
CA GLY A 72 8.32 -17.18 4.94
C GLY A 72 9.13 -17.04 3.65
N LEU A 73 9.14 -18.09 2.82
CA LEU A 73 9.85 -18.09 1.55
C LEU A 73 9.27 -17.08 0.56
N VAL A 74 7.93 -17.06 0.38
CA VAL A 74 7.26 -16.11 -0.52
C VAL A 74 7.48 -14.67 -0.04
N MET A 75 7.41 -14.45 1.27
CA MET A 75 7.60 -13.13 1.85
C MET A 75 9.03 -12.62 1.67
N LEU A 76 10.04 -13.47 1.93
CA LEU A 76 11.45 -13.13 1.68
C LEU A 76 11.69 -12.88 0.18
N ALA A 77 11.11 -13.69 -0.70
CA ALA A 77 11.23 -13.51 -2.14
C ALA A 77 10.62 -12.16 -2.59
N MET A 78 9.44 -11.79 -2.09
CA MET A 78 8.81 -10.50 -2.43
C MET A 78 9.56 -9.32 -1.82
N ALA A 79 10.04 -9.42 -0.59
CA ALA A 79 10.86 -8.38 0.02
C ALA A 79 12.16 -8.19 -0.77
N GLY A 80 12.84 -9.28 -1.13
CA GLY A 80 14.06 -9.26 -1.94
C GLY A 80 13.81 -8.68 -3.33
N LEU A 81 12.72 -9.06 -3.99
CA LEU A 81 12.34 -8.53 -5.30
C LEU A 81 12.01 -7.04 -5.22
N GLY A 82 11.29 -6.59 -4.18
CA GLY A 82 10.99 -5.18 -3.95
C GLY A 82 12.26 -4.36 -3.72
N VAL A 83 13.16 -4.83 -2.86
CA VAL A 83 14.46 -4.17 -2.60
C VAL A 83 15.31 -4.14 -3.87
N GLY A 84 15.40 -5.25 -4.61
CA GLY A 84 16.14 -5.33 -5.87
C GLY A 84 15.56 -4.39 -6.94
N LEU A 85 14.24 -4.32 -7.05
CA LEU A 85 13.57 -3.40 -7.97
C LEU A 85 13.85 -1.95 -7.60
N LEU A 86 13.75 -1.57 -6.32
CA LEU A 86 14.07 -0.22 -5.87
C LEU A 86 15.55 0.13 -6.09
N ALA A 87 16.45 -0.82 -5.85
CA ALA A 87 17.89 -0.62 -6.06
C ALA A 87 18.24 -0.30 -7.53
N VAL A 88 17.46 -0.80 -8.49
CA VAL A 88 17.63 -0.50 -9.92
C VAL A 88 16.79 0.72 -10.36
N ALA A 89 15.55 0.85 -9.85
CA ALA A 89 14.62 1.89 -10.25
C ALA A 89 15.05 3.29 -9.76
N ILE A 90 15.59 3.38 -8.53
CA ILE A 90 16.04 4.66 -7.97
C ILE A 90 17.16 5.30 -8.81
N PRO A 91 18.29 4.63 -9.11
CA PRO A 91 19.36 5.24 -9.90
C PRO A 91 18.88 5.58 -11.32
N TYR A 92 18.11 4.69 -11.96
CA TYR A 92 17.58 4.96 -13.28
C TYR A 92 16.67 6.19 -13.30
N ALA A 93 15.78 6.33 -12.31
CA ALA A 93 14.93 7.51 -12.18
C ALA A 93 15.76 8.77 -11.94
N VAL A 94 16.80 8.70 -11.10
CA VAL A 94 17.73 9.81 -10.85
C VAL A 94 18.43 10.24 -12.14
N ASP A 95 18.95 9.31 -12.91
CA ASP A 95 19.62 9.59 -14.19
C ASP A 95 18.66 10.24 -15.19
N GLU A 96 17.43 9.75 -15.26
CA GLU A 96 16.38 10.29 -16.13
C GLU A 96 16.00 11.72 -15.73
N PHE A 97 15.80 11.98 -14.44
CA PHE A 97 15.52 13.33 -13.93
C PHE A 97 16.70 14.28 -14.14
N ALA A 98 17.93 13.80 -13.95
CA ALA A 98 19.13 14.58 -14.19
C ALA A 98 19.32 14.91 -15.68
N ALA A 99 19.02 13.97 -16.57
CA ALA A 99 19.06 14.18 -18.02
C ALA A 99 17.97 15.16 -18.48
N ALA A 100 16.75 15.02 -17.95
CA ALA A 100 15.65 15.97 -18.20
C ALA A 100 16.00 17.38 -17.71
N ALA A 101 16.56 17.50 -16.50
CA ALA A 101 17.04 18.76 -15.96
C ALA A 101 18.15 19.39 -16.82
N ALA A 102 19.06 18.58 -17.35
CA ALA A 102 20.13 19.03 -18.24
C ALA A 102 19.64 19.43 -19.65
N ALA A 103 18.50 18.90 -20.11
CA ALA A 103 17.91 19.21 -21.42
C ALA A 103 17.04 20.48 -21.41
N LEU A 104 16.49 20.88 -20.25
CA LEU A 104 15.70 22.10 -20.06
C LEU A 104 16.36 23.39 -20.61
N PRO A 105 17.65 23.69 -20.34
CA PRO A 105 18.28 24.89 -20.87
C PRO A 105 18.36 24.92 -22.39
N GLY A 106 18.51 23.76 -23.06
CA GLY A 106 18.54 23.66 -24.51
C GLY A 106 17.18 23.97 -25.15
N GLN A 107 16.10 23.49 -24.53
CA GLN A 107 14.73 23.79 -24.95
C GLN A 107 14.37 25.27 -24.74
N LEU A 108 14.83 25.87 -23.64
CA LEU A 108 14.65 27.31 -23.37
C LEU A 108 15.40 28.18 -24.39
N ARG A 109 16.59 27.76 -24.86
CA ARG A 109 17.30 28.46 -25.96
C ARG A 109 16.52 28.39 -27.27
N GLY A 110 16.03 27.21 -27.64
CA GLY A 110 15.23 27.06 -28.87
C GLY A 110 13.91 27.82 -28.83
N LEU A 111 13.30 28.00 -27.64
CA LEU A 111 12.16 28.90 -27.46
C LEU A 111 12.56 30.37 -27.58
N ARG A 112 13.68 30.77 -26.97
CA ARG A 112 14.19 32.15 -27.03
C ARG A 112 14.55 32.57 -28.46
N GLU A 113 15.26 31.74 -29.21
CA GLU A 113 15.64 32.02 -30.60
C GLU A 113 14.42 32.19 -31.53
N ARG A 114 13.30 31.54 -31.20
CA ARG A 114 12.03 31.71 -31.93
C ARG A 114 11.18 32.87 -31.42
N ALA A 115 11.29 33.21 -30.12
CA ALA A 115 10.52 34.26 -29.47
C ALA A 115 11.14 35.65 -29.61
N ASP A 116 12.47 35.76 -29.61
CA ASP A 116 13.20 37.03 -29.77
C ASP A 116 12.83 37.79 -31.05
N PRO A 117 12.78 37.18 -32.26
CA PRO A 117 12.37 37.91 -33.46
C PRO A 117 10.90 38.36 -33.38
N TRP A 118 10.01 37.56 -32.80
CA TRP A 118 8.59 37.90 -32.65
C TRP A 118 8.36 39.03 -31.63
N LEU A 119 9.11 39.04 -30.52
CA LEU A 119 9.04 40.08 -29.50
C LEU A 119 9.64 41.40 -29.98
N TRP A 120 10.73 41.35 -30.74
CA TRP A 120 11.33 42.55 -31.34
C TRP A 120 10.37 43.23 -32.30
N ASP A 121 9.75 42.46 -33.20
CA ASP A 121 8.87 42.97 -34.26
C ASP A 121 7.56 43.58 -33.70
N ARG A 122 7.06 43.05 -32.57
CA ARG A 122 5.78 43.49 -31.97
C ARG A 122 5.92 44.49 -30.81
N LEU A 123 6.98 44.39 -29.99
CA LEU A 123 7.06 45.10 -28.71
C LEU A 123 8.37 45.89 -28.47
N HIS A 124 9.38 45.80 -29.35
CA HIS A 124 10.68 46.51 -29.22
C HIS A 124 11.36 46.33 -27.84
N LEU A 125 11.15 45.19 -27.19
CA LEU A 125 11.72 44.86 -25.88
C LEU A 125 12.83 43.83 -26.05
N GLN A 126 14.06 44.15 -25.63
CA GLN A 126 15.16 43.18 -25.54
C GLN A 126 15.05 42.36 -24.25
N LEU A 127 14.96 41.04 -24.37
CA LEU A 127 15.04 40.15 -23.20
C LEU A 127 16.45 40.22 -22.58
N PRO A 128 16.59 40.46 -21.25
CA PRO A 128 17.88 40.47 -20.59
C PRO A 128 18.65 39.15 -20.75
N GLN A 129 19.95 39.22 -20.98
CA GLN A 129 20.86 38.06 -21.15
C GLN A 129 20.91 37.14 -19.90
N THR A 130 20.58 37.68 -18.73
CA THR A 130 20.75 37.08 -17.40
C THR A 130 20.02 35.74 -17.17
N TRP A 131 18.94 35.46 -17.89
CA TRP A 131 18.14 34.24 -17.65
C TRP A 131 18.82 32.95 -18.17
N GLY A 132 19.71 33.05 -19.16
CA GLY A 132 20.35 31.90 -19.78
C GLY A 132 21.52 31.31 -18.97
N ASP A 133 22.21 32.15 -18.20
CA ASP A 133 23.39 31.74 -17.41
C ASP A 133 22.99 31.17 -16.05
N VAL A 134 21.93 31.70 -15.42
CA VAL A 134 21.41 31.18 -14.15
C VAL A 134 20.95 29.72 -14.27
N THR A 135 20.36 29.33 -15.41
CA THR A 135 19.93 27.94 -15.64
C THR A 135 21.07 26.95 -15.92
N ARG A 136 22.25 27.40 -16.40
CA ARG A 136 23.40 26.51 -16.66
C ARG A 136 24.09 26.13 -15.35
N ASP A 137 24.41 27.12 -14.51
CA ASP A 137 25.13 26.88 -13.25
C ASP A 137 24.32 26.02 -12.29
N HIS A 138 23.01 26.25 -12.17
CA HIS A 138 22.17 25.47 -11.26
C HIS A 138 21.95 24.02 -11.73
N GLY A 139 21.97 23.76 -13.04
CA GLY A 139 21.82 22.42 -13.60
C GLY A 139 23.04 21.53 -13.34
N ASP A 140 24.24 22.07 -13.54
CA ASP A 140 25.51 21.34 -13.32
C ASP A 140 25.82 21.17 -11.82
N GLU A 141 25.49 22.15 -10.99
CA GLU A 141 25.56 22.07 -9.52
C GLU A 141 24.66 20.94 -8.99
N LEU A 142 23.42 20.86 -9.48
CA LEU A 142 22.46 19.82 -9.09
C LEU A 142 22.97 18.44 -9.52
N ARG A 143 23.46 18.29 -10.75
CA ARG A 143 23.99 17.03 -11.29
C ARG A 143 25.21 16.50 -10.52
N ARG A 144 26.06 17.39 -9.98
CA ARG A 144 27.19 17.01 -9.12
C ARG A 144 26.80 16.65 -7.70
N ARG A 145 25.72 17.26 -7.17
CA ARG A 145 25.25 17.01 -5.79
C ARG A 145 24.31 15.82 -5.66
N LEU A 146 23.61 15.40 -6.72
CA LEU A 146 22.69 14.24 -6.66
C LEU A 146 23.39 12.92 -6.27
N PRO A 147 24.52 12.52 -6.86
CA PRO A 147 25.24 11.31 -6.45
C PRO A 147 25.67 11.39 -4.99
N GLY A 148 26.20 12.55 -4.57
CA GLY A 148 26.59 12.80 -3.18
C GLY A 148 25.42 12.83 -2.20
N LEU A 149 24.22 13.22 -2.63
CA LEU A 149 22.98 13.15 -1.84
C LEU A 149 22.51 11.70 -1.65
N VAL A 150 22.62 10.85 -2.67
CA VAL A 150 22.31 9.42 -2.56
C VAL A 150 23.33 8.71 -1.67
N GLU A 151 24.62 9.02 -1.84
CA GLU A 151 25.71 8.47 -1.02
C GLU A 151 25.68 8.97 0.44
N SER A 152 25.22 10.20 0.70
CA SER A 152 25.06 10.74 2.06
C SER A 152 23.73 10.39 2.73
N ALA A 153 22.67 10.14 1.94
CA ALA A 153 21.39 9.67 2.46
C ALA A 153 21.45 8.20 2.88
N ALA A 154 22.27 7.37 2.23
CA ALA A 154 22.47 5.99 2.63
C ALA A 154 22.86 5.85 4.12
N PRO A 155 23.94 6.44 4.65
CA PRO A 155 24.27 6.37 6.07
C PRO A 155 23.28 7.12 6.99
N ALA A 156 22.48 8.06 6.48
CA ALA A 156 21.41 8.69 7.26
C ALA A 156 20.19 7.77 7.45
N LEU A 157 19.85 6.99 6.41
CA LEU A 157 18.80 5.97 6.44
C LEU A 157 19.24 4.70 7.18
N PHE A 158 20.52 4.34 7.08
CA PHE A 158 21.12 3.17 7.73
C PHE A 158 21.88 3.48 9.02
N GLY A 159 21.89 4.74 9.48
CA GLY A 159 22.49 5.14 10.75
C GLY A 159 21.77 4.45 11.91
N THR A 160 22.48 4.14 13.00
CA THR A 160 21.97 3.30 14.09
C THR A 160 20.61 3.76 14.65
N VAL A 161 20.39 5.07 14.77
CA VAL A 161 19.12 5.64 15.27
C VAL A 161 18.02 5.62 14.22
N GLY A 162 18.31 5.99 12.97
CA GLY A 162 17.36 5.96 11.86
C GLY A 162 16.92 4.54 11.54
N LEU A 163 17.87 3.60 11.56
CA LEU A 163 17.63 2.18 11.37
C LEU A 163 16.69 1.63 12.45
N VAL A 164 16.85 1.99 13.73
CA VAL A 164 15.95 1.51 14.81
C VAL A 164 14.53 2.06 14.65
N VAL A 165 14.36 3.32 14.25
CA VAL A 165 13.02 3.91 14.03
C VAL A 165 12.36 3.33 12.79
N VAL A 166 13.10 3.22 11.69
CA VAL A 166 12.59 2.67 10.42
C VAL A 166 12.31 1.18 10.59
N LEU A 167 13.22 0.39 11.15
CA LEU A 167 12.95 -1.02 11.45
C LEU A 167 11.83 -1.15 12.47
N GLY A 168 11.80 -0.39 13.55
CA GLY A 168 10.75 -0.49 14.57
C GLY A 168 9.35 -0.25 14.02
N GLY A 169 9.18 0.79 13.20
CA GLY A 169 7.89 1.09 12.55
C GLY A 169 7.59 0.19 11.35
N SER A 170 8.58 -0.07 10.51
CA SER A 170 8.43 -0.85 9.28
C SER A 170 8.38 -2.34 9.52
N LEU A 171 8.84 -2.87 10.66
CA LEU A 171 8.84 -4.31 10.96
C LEU A 171 7.45 -4.80 11.38
N ILE A 172 6.60 -3.90 11.88
CA ILE A 172 5.21 -4.20 12.24
C ILE A 172 4.46 -4.81 11.05
N ILE A 173 4.46 -4.12 9.90
CA ILE A 173 3.75 -4.56 8.69
C ILE A 173 4.16 -5.97 8.22
N PRO A 174 5.45 -6.26 7.95
CA PRO A 174 5.89 -7.57 7.52
C PRO A 174 5.64 -8.64 8.59
N VAL A 175 5.87 -8.37 9.88
CA VAL A 175 5.59 -9.37 10.92
C VAL A 175 4.11 -9.72 10.98
N PHE A 176 3.22 -8.72 10.92
CA PHE A 176 1.78 -8.98 10.84
C PHE A 176 1.38 -9.69 9.55
N ALA A 177 1.97 -9.32 8.40
CA ALA A 177 1.69 -9.97 7.13
C ALA A 177 2.10 -11.46 7.17
N PHE A 178 3.26 -11.78 7.76
CA PHE A 178 3.72 -13.15 7.94
C PHE A 178 2.73 -13.97 8.79
N TYR A 179 2.34 -13.45 9.95
CA TYR A 179 1.37 -14.10 10.83
C TYR A 179 0.01 -14.29 10.14
N LEU A 180 -0.47 -13.25 9.46
CA LEU A 180 -1.72 -13.31 8.70
C LEU A 180 -1.65 -14.34 7.58
N LEU A 181 -0.53 -14.47 6.89
CA LEU A 181 -0.33 -15.42 5.79
C LEU A 181 -0.24 -16.88 6.28
N MET A 182 0.34 -17.09 7.47
CA MET A 182 0.38 -18.39 8.13
C MET A 182 -1.03 -18.89 8.49
N ASP A 183 -1.84 -18.01 9.08
CA ASP A 183 -3.14 -18.37 9.66
C ASP A 183 -4.34 -17.91 8.82
N LEU A 184 -4.12 -17.42 7.59
CA LEU A 184 -5.16 -16.74 6.80
C LEU A 184 -6.41 -17.61 6.62
N ASP A 185 -6.26 -18.89 6.29
CA ASP A 185 -7.40 -19.79 6.10
C ASP A 185 -8.20 -19.98 7.38
N VAL A 186 -7.51 -20.12 8.52
CA VAL A 186 -8.17 -20.28 9.82
C VAL A 186 -8.92 -19.00 10.20
N ILE A 187 -8.33 -17.83 9.92
CA ILE A 187 -8.97 -16.53 10.16
C ILE A 187 -10.20 -16.38 9.26
N VAL A 188 -10.10 -16.70 7.97
CA VAL A 188 -11.22 -16.63 7.02
C VAL A 188 -12.33 -17.60 7.41
N GLU A 189 -12.01 -18.85 7.73
CA GLU A 189 -12.98 -19.86 8.15
C GLU A 189 -13.74 -19.45 9.42
N ARG A 190 -13.00 -18.98 10.45
CA ARG A 190 -13.62 -18.51 11.70
C ARG A 190 -14.41 -17.21 11.53
N SER A 191 -13.98 -16.32 10.63
CA SER A 191 -14.72 -15.09 10.34
C SER A 191 -16.12 -15.38 9.77
N GLY A 192 -16.27 -16.48 9.04
CA GLY A 192 -17.56 -16.95 8.52
C GLY A 192 -18.58 -17.28 9.61
N VAL A 193 -18.13 -17.64 10.81
CA VAL A 193 -19.00 -17.98 11.96
C VAL A 193 -19.67 -16.74 12.57
N PHE A 194 -19.07 -15.55 12.39
CA PHE A 194 -19.68 -14.28 12.80
C PHE A 194 -20.79 -13.80 11.88
N VAL A 195 -20.92 -14.38 10.68
CA VAL A 195 -22.01 -14.04 9.75
C VAL A 195 -23.32 -14.64 10.28
N PRO A 196 -24.36 -13.82 10.53
CA PRO A 196 -25.65 -14.32 10.97
C PRO A 196 -26.18 -15.35 9.98
N ARG A 197 -26.60 -16.54 10.46
CA ARG A 197 -27.10 -17.67 9.63
C ARG A 197 -28.07 -17.28 8.51
N ARG A 198 -28.83 -16.19 8.70
CA ARG A 198 -29.79 -15.65 7.71
C ARG A 198 -29.14 -15.12 6.43
N HIS A 199 -27.90 -14.65 6.49
CA HIS A 199 -27.17 -14.05 5.35
C HIS A 199 -25.95 -14.87 4.90
N ALA A 200 -25.60 -15.94 5.62
CA ALA A 200 -24.42 -16.76 5.33
C ALA A 200 -24.42 -17.32 3.90
N ARG A 201 -25.58 -17.76 3.40
CA ARG A 201 -25.72 -18.26 2.02
C ARG A 201 -25.41 -17.18 0.98
N GLN A 202 -25.92 -15.97 1.19
CA GLN A 202 -25.79 -14.85 0.25
C GLN A 202 -24.34 -14.34 0.20
N VAL A 203 -23.67 -14.24 1.36
CA VAL A 203 -22.25 -13.88 1.44
C VAL A 203 -21.37 -14.92 0.76
N TYR A 204 -21.65 -16.21 0.98
CA TYR A 204 -20.88 -17.30 0.37
C TYR A 204 -21.05 -17.35 -1.17
N GLU A 205 -22.27 -17.13 -1.68
CA GLU A 205 -22.53 -17.08 -3.11
C GLU A 205 -21.77 -15.92 -3.79
N ILE A 206 -21.76 -14.73 -3.18
CA ILE A 206 -21.00 -13.57 -3.68
C ILE A 206 -19.49 -13.85 -3.63
N ALA A 207 -18.97 -14.36 -2.52
CA ALA A 207 -17.54 -14.68 -2.38
C ALA A 207 -17.08 -15.69 -3.42
N ARG A 208 -17.89 -16.73 -3.69
CA ARG A 208 -17.59 -17.73 -4.72
C ARG A 208 -17.58 -17.12 -6.12
N GLN A 209 -18.53 -16.23 -6.43
CA GLN A 209 -18.56 -15.54 -7.73
C GLN A 209 -17.32 -14.67 -7.92
N VAL A 210 -16.92 -13.90 -6.91
CA VAL A 210 -15.69 -13.08 -6.95
C VAL A 210 -14.46 -13.96 -7.18
N HIS A 211 -14.33 -15.06 -6.44
CA HIS A 211 -13.19 -15.99 -6.59
C HIS A 211 -13.11 -16.60 -7.99
N VAL A 212 -14.24 -17.03 -8.57
CA VAL A 212 -14.30 -17.58 -9.93
C VAL A 212 -13.94 -16.53 -10.98
N MET A 213 -14.41 -15.28 -10.83
CA MET A 213 -14.11 -14.19 -11.75
C MET A 213 -12.63 -13.79 -11.69
N LEU A 214 -12.04 -13.69 -10.50
CA LEU A 214 -10.59 -13.47 -10.34
C LEU A 214 -9.79 -14.61 -10.99
N GLY A 215 -10.20 -15.86 -10.76
CA GLY A 215 -9.55 -17.03 -11.34
C GLY A 215 -9.65 -17.10 -12.88
N ARG A 216 -10.68 -16.49 -13.48
CA ARG A 216 -10.80 -16.32 -14.93
C ARG A 216 -9.96 -15.14 -15.45
N TYR A 217 -9.96 -14.01 -14.75
CA TYR A 217 -9.17 -12.83 -15.13
C TYR A 217 -7.66 -13.12 -15.15
N VAL A 218 -7.13 -13.75 -14.09
CA VAL A 218 -5.70 -14.12 -14.02
C VAL A 218 -5.32 -15.09 -15.13
N ARG A 219 -6.17 -16.08 -15.44
CA ARG A 219 -5.92 -16.99 -16.57
C ARG A 219 -6.00 -16.27 -17.91
N GLY A 220 -6.96 -15.36 -18.10
CA GLY A 220 -7.09 -14.56 -19.31
C GLY A 220 -5.87 -13.66 -19.57
N GLN A 221 -5.35 -13.00 -18.54
CA GLN A 221 -4.14 -12.16 -18.64
C GLN A 221 -2.88 -12.98 -18.93
N LEU A 222 -2.77 -14.19 -18.37
CA LEU A 222 -1.64 -15.10 -18.64
C LEU A 222 -1.67 -15.76 -20.03
N THR A 223 -2.84 -15.84 -20.68
CA THR A 223 -2.97 -16.36 -22.05
C THR A 223 -2.96 -15.27 -23.12
N ALA A 224 -3.17 -14.01 -22.75
CA ALA A 224 -3.23 -12.88 -23.66
C ALA A 224 -1.89 -12.15 -23.82
N CYS A 225 -0.92 -12.42 -22.94
CA CYS A 225 0.48 -12.01 -23.06
C CYS A 225 1.32 -13.20 -23.51
#